data_AF-A0A2M7FVV2-F1
#
_entry.id   AF-A0A2M7FVV2-F1
#
_cell.length_a   1.000
_cell.length_b   1.000
_cell.length_c   1.000
_cell.angle_alpha   90.00
_cell.angle_beta   90.00
_cell.angle_gamma   90.00
#
_symmetry.space_group_name_H-M   'P 1'
#
loop_
_entity.id
_entity.type
_entity.pdbx_description
1 polymer ?
#
loop_
_entity_poly.entity_id
_entity_poly.type
_entity_poly.pdbx_seq_one_letter_code
_entity_poly.pdbx_strand_id
1 'polypeptide(L)'
;EAFKRFDIYAARVIHRVGLLQPLDQIVLVVVTSAHRGESFQACEFLMDYLKTQAPFWKKEQTPEGANWVDARVSDDAALAKWGITARNG
;
A
#
# COMPACT_ATOMS: atom_id res chain seq x y z
N GLU A 1 -9.41 5.45 8.84
CA GLU A 1 -9.34 6.48 7.78
C GLU A 1 -10.22 6.20 6.57
N ALA A 2 -10.07 5.07 5.85
CA ALA A 2 -10.90 4.80 4.65
C ALA A 2 -12.43 4.89 4.90
N PHE A 3 -12.94 4.23 5.93
CA PHE A 3 -14.37 4.31 6.34
C PHE A 3 -14.85 5.72 6.73
N LYS A 4 -13.94 6.66 7.03
CA LYS A 4 -14.30 8.05 7.32
C LYS A 4 -14.40 8.89 6.04
N ARG A 5 -13.74 8.46 4.96
CA ARG A 5 -13.58 9.21 3.71
C ARG A 5 -14.53 8.72 2.61
N PHE A 6 -14.91 7.45 2.65
CA PHE A 6 -15.69 6.78 1.62
C PHE A 6 -16.85 6.00 2.23
N ASP A 7 -17.98 5.95 1.52
CA ASP A 7 -19.14 5.16 1.93
C ASP A 7 -18.98 3.70 1.49
N ILE A 8 -18.21 2.96 2.30
CA ILE A 8 -17.86 1.56 2.04
C ILE A 8 -18.41 0.66 3.15
N TYR A 9 -18.83 -0.55 2.78
CA TYR A 9 -19.37 -1.54 3.72
C TYR A 9 -18.27 -2.32 4.42
N ALA A 10 -17.21 -2.67 3.69
CA ALA A 10 -16.11 -3.47 4.20
C ALA A 10 -14.82 -3.18 3.46
N ALA A 11 -13.71 -3.36 4.17
CA ALA A 11 -12.37 -3.37 3.60
C ALA A 11 -11.54 -4.49 4.25
N ARG A 12 -10.73 -5.19 3.44
CA ARG A 12 -9.78 -6.22 3.88
C ARG A 12 -8.42 -5.96 3.25
N VAL A 13 -7.39 -5.99 4.08
CA VAL A 13 -5.99 -5.87 3.66
C VAL A 13 -5.24 -7.09 4.13
N ILE A 14 -4.51 -7.74 3.23
CA ILE A 14 -3.60 -8.85 3.52
C ILE A 14 -2.25 -8.50 2.92
N HIS A 15 -1.19 -8.56 3.75
CA HIS A 15 0.18 -8.31 3.31
C HIS A 15 1.07 -9.47 3.77
N ARG A 16 1.81 -10.07 2.84
CA ARG A 16 2.76 -11.16 3.13
C ARG A 16 4.12 -10.59 3.54
N VAL A 17 4.84 -11.34 4.37
CA VAL A 17 6.21 -11.03 4.80
C VAL A 17 7.08 -12.28 4.69
N GLY A 18 8.40 -12.11 4.72
CA GLY A 18 9.37 -13.19 4.59
C GLY A 18 9.94 -13.29 3.18
N LEU A 19 10.46 -14.48 2.84
CA LEU A 19 11.04 -14.73 1.52
C LEU A 19 9.92 -14.85 0.47
N LEU A 20 10.01 -14.03 -0.57
CA LEU A 20 9.07 -14.00 -1.69
C LEU A 20 9.85 -14.14 -2.99
N GLN A 21 9.37 -15.01 -3.88
CA GLN A 21 9.95 -15.23 -5.19
C GLN A 21 9.36 -14.25 -6.22
N PRO A 22 10.04 -14.02 -7.36
CA PRO A 22 9.42 -13.31 -8.48
C PRO A 22 8.05 -13.92 -8.81
N LEU A 23 7.07 -13.05 -9.07
CA LEU A 23 5.66 -13.38 -9.35
C LEU A 23 4.82 -13.82 -8.14
N ASP A 24 5.37 -13.91 -6.93
CA ASP A 24 4.57 -14.14 -5.73
C ASP A 24 3.61 -12.96 -5.46
N GLN A 25 2.38 -13.28 -5.07
CA GLN A 25 1.44 -12.28 -4.57
C GLN A 25 1.95 -11.71 -3.24
N ILE A 26 2.05 -10.39 -3.13
CA ILE A 26 2.61 -9.71 -1.95
C ILE A 26 1.50 -9.10 -1.10
N VAL A 27 0.57 -8.40 -1.74
CA VAL A 27 -0.48 -7.63 -1.07
C VAL A 27 -1.81 -7.84 -1.78
N LEU A 28 -2.88 -7.89 -1.00
CA LEU A 28 -4.26 -7.90 -1.44
C LEU A 28 -5.05 -6.83 -0.68
N VAL A 29 -5.76 -5.99 -1.42
CA VAL A 29 -6.74 -5.04 -0.88
C VAL A 29 -8.09 -5.34 -1.52
N VAL A 30 -9.12 -5.52 -0.70
CA VAL A 30 -10.50 -5.76 -1.14
C VAL A 30 -11.40 -4.75 -0.46
N VAL A 31 -12.28 -4.11 -1.23
CA VAL A 31 -13.27 -3.15 -0.73
C VAL A 31 -14.63 -3.46 -1.35
N THR A 32 -15.69 -3.30 -0.55
CA THR A 32 -17.08 -3.42 -1.01
C THR A 32 -17.87 -2.17 -0.68
N SER A 33 -18.71 -1.71 -1.61
CA SER A 33 -19.60 -0.55 -1.42
C SER A 33 -20.86 -0.67 -2.29
N ALA A 34 -21.84 0.22 -2.08
CA ALA A 34 -23.05 0.31 -2.90
C ALA A 34 -22.75 0.64 -4.37
N HIS A 35 -21.78 1.54 -4.57
CA HIS A 35 -21.41 2.06 -5.88
C HIS A 35 -19.94 1.82 -6.15
N ARG A 36 -19.63 1.31 -7.34
CA ARG A 36 -18.25 0.97 -7.76
C ARG A 36 -17.25 2.12 -7.57
N GLY A 37 -17.69 3.38 -7.71
CA GLY A 37 -16.84 4.56 -7.54
C GLY A 37 -16.18 4.60 -6.17
N GLU A 38 -16.96 4.41 -5.11
CA GLU A 38 -16.47 4.35 -3.73
C GLU A 38 -15.49 3.20 -3.54
N SER A 39 -15.79 2.01 -4.09
CA SER A 39 -14.90 0.84 -4.01
C SER A 39 -13.56 1.10 -4.68
N PHE A 40 -13.53 1.72 -5.86
CA PHE A 40 -12.29 2.03 -6.56
C PHE A 40 -11.47 3.08 -5.82
N GLN A 41 -12.09 4.18 -5.40
CA GLN A 41 -11.38 5.26 -4.70
C GLN A 41 -10.83 4.80 -3.34
N ALA A 42 -11.62 4.04 -2.58
CA ALA A 42 -11.17 3.52 -1.29
C ALA A 42 -10.07 2.46 -1.44
N CYS A 43 -10.14 1.60 -2.46
CA CYS A 43 -9.11 0.61 -2.73
C CYS A 43 -7.78 1.29 -3.13
N GLU A 44 -7.85 2.31 -4.00
CA GLU A 44 -6.69 3.12 -4.38
C GLU A 44 -6.09 3.84 -3.16
N PHE A 45 -6.92 4.52 -2.36
CA PHE A 45 -6.51 5.18 -1.13
C PHE A 45 -5.78 4.21 -0.17
N LEU A 46 -6.33 3.01 0.04
CA LEU A 46 -5.73 2.02 0.92
C LEU A 46 -4.38 1.51 0.41
N MET A 47 -4.22 1.34 -0.91
CA MET A 47 -2.95 0.96 -1.52
C MET A 47 -1.89 2.05 -1.36
N ASP A 48 -2.23 3.31 -1.63
CA ASP A 48 -1.32 4.45 -1.48
C ASP A 48 -0.92 4.65 -0.02
N TYR A 49 -1.90 4.56 0.89
CA TYR A 49 -1.67 4.68 2.33
C TYR A 49 -0.80 3.55 2.86
N LEU A 50 -1.00 2.30 2.39
CA LEU A 50 -0.20 1.16 2.80
C LEU A 50 1.25 1.28 2.35
N LYS A 51 1.52 1.70 1.11
CA LYS A 51 2.90 1.80 0.61
C LYS A 51 3.72 2.88 1.28
N THR A 52 3.07 3.91 1.81
CA THR A 52 3.75 5.07 2.39
C THR A 52 3.83 5.05 3.90
N GLN A 53 2.79 4.59 4.60
CA GLN A 53 2.74 4.67 6.06
C GLN A 53 3.16 3.36 6.74
N ALA A 54 3.16 2.24 6.03
CA ALA A 54 3.58 0.98 6.62
C ALA A 54 5.11 0.82 6.46
N PRO A 55 5.84 0.57 7.56
CA PRO A 55 7.29 0.43 7.53
C PRO A 55 7.67 -0.94 6.96
N PHE A 56 7.75 -1.03 5.63
CA PHE A 56 8.24 -2.22 4.94
C PHE A 56 9.64 -1.98 4.41
N TRP A 57 10.54 -2.91 4.72
CA TRP A 57 11.89 -2.93 4.15
C TRP A 57 12.01 -4.12 3.21
N LYS A 58 12.41 -3.86 1.96
CA LYS A 58 12.65 -4.92 0.98
C LYS A 58 14.15 -5.22 0.93
N LYS A 59 14.55 -6.43 1.31
CA LYS A 59 15.91 -6.91 1.11
C LYS A 59 15.97 -7.69 -0.19
N GLU A 60 16.78 -7.22 -1.14
CA GLU A 60 17.02 -7.92 -2.40
C GLU A 60 18.33 -8.69 -2.33
N GLN A 61 18.33 -9.93 -2.81
CA GLN A 61 19.54 -10.74 -3.00
C GLN A 61 19.92 -10.67 -4.48
N THR A 62 21.12 -10.21 -4.77
CA THR A 62 21.72 -10.21 -6.11
C THR A 62 23.01 -11.06 -6.09
N PRO A 63 23.58 -11.41 -7.26
CA PRO A 63 24.87 -12.11 -7.31
C PRO A 63 26.01 -11.36 -6.58
N GLU A 64 25.89 -10.04 -6.44
CA GLU A 64 26.87 -9.17 -5.77
C GLU A 64 26.66 -9.06 -4.26
N GLY A 65 25.56 -9.60 -3.71
CA GLY A 65 25.26 -9.59 -2.28
C GLY A 65 23.82 -9.20 -1.96
N ALA A 66 23.53 -8.97 -0.68
CA ALA A 66 22.19 -8.62 -0.23
C ALA A 66 22.11 -7.15 0.18
N ASN A 67 21.20 -6.40 -0.44
CA ASN A 67 21.02 -4.97 -0.22
C ASN A 67 19.60 -4.67 0.27
N TRP A 68 19.49 -3.69 1.18
CA TRP A 68 18.19 -3.13 1.56
C TRP A 68 17.79 -2.06 0.55
N VAL A 69 16.55 -2.14 0.06
CA VAL A 69 15.97 -1.19 -0.88
C VAL A 69 15.09 -0.22 -0.10
N ASP A 70 15.36 1.08 -0.23
CA ASP A 70 14.56 2.12 0.37
C ASP A 70 13.17 2.22 -0.27
N ALA A 71 12.21 2.70 0.54
CA ALA A 71 10.88 3.07 0.07
C ALA A 71 10.99 4.20 -0.99
N ARG A 72 10.19 4.13 -2.05
CA ARG A 72 10.36 5.02 -3.20
C ARG A 72 9.73 6.38 -2.93
N VAL A 73 10.45 7.44 -3.32
CA VAL A 73 9.99 8.85 -3.36
C VAL A 73 8.67 9.04 -4.14
N SER A 74 8.33 8.13 -5.06
CA SER A 74 7.05 8.15 -5.79
C SER A 74 5.83 8.04 -4.89
N ASP A 75 5.98 7.45 -3.71
CA ASP A 75 4.86 7.09 -2.85
C ASP A 75 4.36 8.33 -2.07
N ASP A 76 5.24 9.28 -1.76
CA ASP A 76 4.88 10.53 -1.06
C ASP A 76 3.94 11.43 -1.88
N ALA A 77 4.13 11.48 -3.20
CA ALA A 77 3.26 12.23 -4.10
C ALA A 77 1.84 11.63 -4.17
N ALA A 78 1.72 10.31 -4.03
CA ALA A 78 0.43 9.62 -4.02
C ALA A 78 -0.37 9.96 -2.75
N LEU A 79 0.27 10.13 -1.59
CA LEU A 79 -0.41 10.57 -0.36
C LEU A 79 -0.91 12.02 -0.44
N ALA A 80 -0.20 12.89 -1.16
CA ALA A 80 -0.60 14.29 -1.32
C ALA A 80 -1.97 14.43 -2.00
N LYS A 81 -2.30 13.53 -2.94
CA LYS A 81 -3.65 13.44 -3.56
C LYS A 81 -4.76 13.31 -2.51
N TRP A 82 -4.46 12.68 -1.38
CA TRP A 82 -5.40 12.44 -0.29
C TRP A 82 -5.32 13.48 0.83
N GLY A 83 -4.53 14.55 0.65
CA GLY A 83 -4.32 15.60 1.63
C GLY A 83 -3.57 15.14 2.88
N ILE A 84 -2.72 14.11 2.74
CA ILE A 84 -1.91 13.55 3.82
C ILE A 84 -0.45 13.84 3.51
N THR A 85 0.27 14.40 4.47
CA THR A 85 1.73 14.53 4.40
C THR A 85 2.36 13.28 5.00
N ALA A 86 3.26 12.63 4.25
CA ALA A 86 4.00 11.47 4.75
C ALA A 86 4.78 11.85 6.01
N ARG A 87 4.62 11.08 7.09
CA ARG A 87 5.48 11.15 8.28
C ARG A 87 6.50 10.01 8.20
N ASN A 88 7.43 10.09 7.26
CA ASN A 88 8.57 9.19 7.27
C ASN A 88 9.59 9.81 8.25
N GLY A 89 9.72 9.19 9.43
CA GLY A 89 10.67 9.56 10.46
C GLY A 89 12.02 8.90 10.24
#